data_AF-A0A290MXF8-F1
#
_entry.id   AF-A0A290MXF8-F1
#
_cell.length_a   1.000
_cell.length_b   1.000
_cell.length_c   1.000
_cell.angle_alpha   90.00
_cell.angle_beta   90.00
_cell.angle_gamma   90.00
#
_symmetry.space_group_name_H-M   'P 1'
#
loop_
_entity.id
_entity.type
_entity.pdbx_description
1 polymer ?
#
loop_
_entity_poly.entity_id
_entity_poly.type
_entity_poly.pdbx_seq_one_letter_code
_entity_poly.pdbx_strand_id
1 'polypeptide(L)'
;MRLRHLSLIAVAAAILATPALASTAVAPSGREPLTLLAIFANAAAPVQLIALLLAAGLVVAPVMAAIRPETRWLTAINKSALPLGFAAATYTLLAGAVGIANLGATPSLAVMAPGMAEALMMAMLGLLTAGVARLAGELTARRKGETSLA
;
A
#
# COMPACT_ATOMS: atom_id res chain seq x y z
N MET A 1 -14.56 -12.76 -23.12
CA MET A 1 -13.16 -12.27 -23.20
C MET A 1 -12.94 -10.78 -22.92
N ARG A 2 -13.97 -9.90 -22.83
CA ARG A 2 -13.78 -8.44 -22.67
C ARG A 2 -13.35 -7.93 -21.28
N LEU A 3 -13.58 -8.70 -20.21
CA LEU A 3 -13.30 -8.26 -18.82
C LEU A 3 -11.81 -8.19 -18.46
N ARG A 4 -10.96 -9.02 -19.11
CA ARG A 4 -9.51 -9.08 -18.85
C ARG A 4 -8.76 -7.82 -19.32
N HIS A 5 -9.25 -7.18 -20.37
CA HIS A 5 -8.63 -5.98 -20.92
C HIS A 5 -8.98 -4.74 -20.08
N LEU A 6 -10.20 -4.69 -19.53
CA LEU A 6 -10.63 -3.58 -18.65
C LEU A 6 -9.86 -3.56 -17.32
N SER A 7 -9.53 -4.71 -16.75
CA SER A 7 -8.69 -4.77 -15.54
C SER A 7 -7.24 -4.31 -15.81
N LEU A 8 -6.68 -4.67 -16.97
CA LEU A 8 -5.34 -4.23 -17.37
C LEU A 8 -5.29 -2.73 -17.65
N ILE A 9 -6.33 -2.17 -18.27
CA ILE A 9 -6.45 -0.73 -18.54
C ILE A 9 -6.64 0.06 -17.24
N ALA A 10 -7.42 -0.46 -16.27
CA ALA A 10 -7.57 0.19 -14.97
C ALA A 10 -6.26 0.19 -14.15
N VAL A 11 -5.49 -0.89 -14.21
CA VAL A 11 -4.15 -0.96 -13.58
C VAL A 11 -3.17 -0.02 -14.30
N ALA A 12 -3.19 0.01 -15.64
CA ALA A 12 -2.36 0.95 -16.42
C ALA A 12 -2.73 2.42 -16.15
N ALA A 13 -4.02 2.74 -16.02
CA ALA A 13 -4.50 4.07 -15.70
C ALA A 13 -4.13 4.50 -14.27
N ALA A 14 -4.13 3.57 -13.30
CA ALA A 14 -3.66 3.84 -11.94
C ALA A 14 -2.15 4.12 -11.87
N ILE A 15 -1.36 3.48 -12.74
CA ILE A 15 0.08 3.73 -12.88
C ILE A 15 0.33 5.10 -13.56
N LEU A 16 -0.43 5.44 -14.60
CA LEU A 16 -0.28 6.69 -15.35
C LEU A 16 -0.82 7.95 -14.63
N ALA A 17 -1.77 7.78 -13.71
CA ALA A 17 -2.39 8.89 -12.96
C ALA A 17 -1.86 9.04 -11.53
N THR A 18 -0.64 8.59 -11.23
CA THR A 18 -0.05 8.84 -9.91
C THR A 18 0.35 10.32 -9.80
N PRO A 19 -0.16 11.08 -8.82
CA PRO A 19 0.29 12.45 -8.54
C PRO A 19 1.81 12.54 -8.26
N ALA A 20 2.41 11.41 -7.87
CA ALA A 20 3.85 11.25 -7.74
C ALA A 20 4.60 11.52 -9.06
N LEU A 21 4.10 11.07 -10.22
CA LEU A 21 4.73 11.33 -11.53
C LEU A 21 4.55 12.78 -11.99
N ALA A 22 3.46 13.45 -11.56
CA ALA A 22 3.22 14.85 -11.90
C ALA A 22 4.13 15.81 -11.12
N SER A 23 4.46 15.48 -9.87
CA SER A 23 5.36 16.29 -9.02
C SER A 23 6.84 16.13 -9.42
N THR A 24 7.26 14.96 -9.90
CA THR A 24 8.65 14.74 -10.34
C THR A 24 8.99 15.45 -11.64
N ALA A 25 8.00 15.84 -12.43
CA ALA A 25 8.19 16.60 -13.67
C ALA A 25 8.44 18.11 -13.45
N VAL A 26 8.24 18.64 -12.24
CA VAL A 26 8.23 20.10 -11.96
C VAL A 26 9.31 20.53 -10.95
N ALA A 27 10.17 19.63 -10.45
CA ALA A 27 11.20 20.01 -9.47
C ALA A 27 12.33 20.85 -10.13
N PRO A 28 12.44 22.19 -9.89
CA PRO A 28 13.42 23.07 -10.53
C PRO A 28 14.76 23.10 -9.77
N SER A 29 15.01 22.13 -8.90
CA SER A 29 16.18 22.09 -8.03
C SER A 29 16.81 20.72 -8.15
N GLY A 30 18.11 20.63 -8.42
CA GLY A 30 18.89 19.40 -8.68
C GLY A 30 18.96 18.37 -7.54
N ARG A 31 17.86 18.16 -6.82
CA ARG A 31 17.59 17.03 -5.94
C ARG A 31 16.86 15.97 -6.75
N GLU A 32 17.34 14.74 -6.65
CA GLU A 32 16.66 13.60 -7.27
C GLU A 32 15.18 13.56 -6.83
N PRO A 33 14.26 13.27 -7.76
CA PRO A 33 12.85 13.12 -7.43
C PRO A 33 12.65 12.02 -6.37
N LEU A 34 11.84 12.32 -5.34
CA LEU A 34 11.53 11.36 -4.28
C LEU A 34 10.70 10.20 -4.86
N THR A 35 11.31 9.03 -5.04
CA THR A 35 10.64 7.84 -5.57
C THR A 35 10.08 6.97 -4.44
N LEU A 36 9.03 6.19 -4.73
CA LEU A 36 8.48 5.21 -3.77
C LEU A 36 9.54 4.21 -3.30
N LEU A 37 10.47 3.83 -4.18
CA LEU A 37 11.57 2.93 -3.84
C LEU A 37 12.56 3.59 -2.86
N ALA A 38 12.88 4.87 -3.05
CA ALA A 38 13.74 5.61 -2.14
C ALA A 38 13.11 5.75 -0.74
N ILE A 39 11.79 5.97 -0.67
CA ILE A 39 11.03 6.01 0.59
C ILE A 39 11.10 4.65 1.29
N PHE A 40 10.90 3.55 0.56
CA PHE A 40 11.00 2.19 1.10
C PHE A 40 12.40 1.84 1.61
N ALA A 41 13.45 2.19 0.85
CA ALA A 41 14.83 1.87 1.19
C ALA A 41 15.32 2.63 2.43
N ASN A 42 14.80 3.85 2.64
CA ASN A 42 15.16 4.70 3.77
C ASN A 42 14.27 4.48 5.02
N ALA A 43 13.19 3.71 4.89
CA ALA A 43 12.28 3.38 5.98
C ALA A 43 12.97 2.60 7.10
N ALA A 44 12.46 2.75 8.33
CA ALA A 44 12.95 1.96 9.46
C ALA A 44 12.74 0.45 9.20
N ALA A 45 13.70 -0.40 9.58
CA ALA A 45 13.64 -1.86 9.39
C ALA A 45 12.28 -2.52 9.77
N PRO A 46 11.63 -2.20 10.91
CA PRO A 46 10.31 -2.76 11.22
C PRO A 46 9.20 -2.29 10.26
N VAL A 47 9.30 -1.05 9.76
CA VAL A 47 8.35 -0.48 8.80
C VAL A 47 8.53 -1.13 7.43
N GLN A 48 9.78 -1.38 7.00
CA GLN A 48 10.08 -2.16 5.80
C GLN A 48 9.50 -3.58 5.84
N LEU A 49 9.61 -4.27 6.98
CA LEU A 49 9.05 -5.61 7.15
C LEU A 49 7.53 -5.61 7.01
N ILE A 50 6.84 -4.67 7.66
CA ILE A 50 5.38 -4.52 7.54
C ILE A 50 5.00 -4.24 6.09
N ALA A 51 5.75 -3.38 5.42
CA ALA A 51 5.48 -3.01 4.04
C ALA A 51 5.68 -4.18 3.07
N LEU A 52 6.70 -5.01 3.29
CA LEU A 52 6.90 -6.27 2.55
C LEU A 52 5.75 -7.26 2.81
N LEU A 53 5.29 -7.39 4.05
CA LEU A 53 4.14 -8.24 4.39
C LEU A 53 2.84 -7.75 3.72
N LEU A 54 2.61 -6.44 3.69
CA LEU A 54 1.47 -5.84 3.01
C LEU A 54 1.56 -6.04 1.49
N ALA A 55 2.72 -5.79 0.90
CA ALA A 55 2.96 -6.02 -0.53
C ALA A 55 2.78 -7.51 -0.89
N ALA A 56 3.28 -8.42 -0.05
CA ALA A 56 3.06 -9.85 -0.22
C ALA A 56 1.56 -10.19 -0.11
N GLY A 57 0.85 -9.66 0.88
CA GLY A 57 -0.60 -9.82 1.03
C GLY A 57 -1.40 -9.33 -0.18
N LEU A 58 -0.98 -8.22 -0.78
CA LEU A 58 -1.59 -7.63 -1.97
C LEU A 58 -1.54 -8.58 -3.18
N VAL A 59 -0.45 -9.33 -3.32
CA VAL A 59 -0.26 -10.32 -4.41
C VAL A 59 -0.83 -11.68 -4.04
N VAL A 60 -0.66 -12.12 -2.80
CA VAL A 60 -1.10 -13.45 -2.32
C VAL A 60 -2.62 -13.55 -2.26
N ALA A 61 -3.33 -12.47 -1.90
CA ALA A 61 -4.80 -12.47 -1.84
C ALA A 61 -5.48 -12.87 -3.17
N PRO A 62 -5.20 -12.23 -4.33
CA PRO A 62 -5.80 -12.62 -5.60
C PRO A 62 -5.36 -14.02 -6.06
N VAL A 63 -4.10 -14.40 -5.79
CA VAL A 63 -3.59 -15.74 -6.14
C VAL A 63 -4.29 -16.84 -5.32
N MET A 64 -4.47 -16.63 -4.01
CA MET A 64 -5.20 -17.55 -3.14
C MET A 64 -6.66 -17.67 -3.56
N ALA A 65 -7.32 -16.57 -3.93
CA ALA A 65 -8.69 -16.61 -4.46
C ALA A 65 -8.80 -17.41 -5.77
N ALA A 66 -7.75 -17.42 -6.60
CA ALA A 66 -7.72 -18.20 -7.83
C ALA A 66 -7.48 -19.71 -7.60
N ILE A 67 -6.61 -20.07 -6.65
CA ILE A 67 -6.15 -21.47 -6.47
C ILE A 67 -6.91 -22.19 -5.34
N ARG A 68 -7.18 -21.53 -4.22
CA ARG A 68 -7.82 -22.12 -3.03
C ARG A 68 -8.87 -21.15 -2.43
N PRO A 69 -10.05 -21.07 -3.05
CA PRO A 69 -11.12 -20.14 -2.67
C PRO A 69 -11.65 -20.31 -1.23
N GLU A 70 -11.54 -21.52 -0.67
CA GLU A 70 -12.05 -21.89 0.67
C GLU A 70 -11.18 -21.41 1.85
N THR A 71 -10.25 -20.47 1.62
CA THR A 71 -9.21 -20.16 2.60
C THR A 71 -9.60 -19.03 3.57
N ARG A 72 -9.63 -19.34 4.88
CA ARG A 72 -9.72 -18.37 6.00
C ARG A 72 -8.67 -17.25 5.94
N TRP A 73 -7.63 -17.46 5.13
CA TRP A 73 -6.55 -16.54 4.83
C TRP A 73 -7.02 -15.21 4.24
N LEU A 74 -8.01 -15.19 3.34
CA LEU A 74 -8.53 -13.94 2.77
C LEU A 74 -9.19 -13.06 3.84
N THR A 75 -9.94 -13.68 4.75
CA THR A 75 -10.54 -13.00 5.90
C THR A 75 -9.48 -12.51 6.88
N ALA A 76 -8.43 -13.29 7.11
CA ALA A 76 -7.32 -12.90 7.98
C ALA A 76 -6.58 -11.68 7.42
N ILE A 77 -6.22 -11.69 6.13
CA ILE A 77 -5.55 -10.57 5.45
C ILE A 77 -6.41 -9.31 5.48
N ASN A 78 -7.71 -9.43 5.17
CA ASN A 78 -8.63 -8.29 5.21
C ASN A 78 -8.70 -7.65 6.61
N LYS A 79 -8.80 -8.47 7.67
CA LYS A 79 -8.90 -7.98 9.05
C LYS A 79 -7.60 -7.40 9.59
N SER A 80 -6.44 -7.92 9.17
CA SER A 80 -5.15 -7.52 9.73
C SER A 80 -4.42 -6.45 8.93
N ALA A 81 -4.62 -6.36 7.62
CA ALA A 81 -3.84 -5.47 6.75
C ALA A 81 -4.05 -3.99 7.05
N LEU A 82 -5.30 -3.55 7.30
CA LEU A 82 -5.59 -2.15 7.59
C LEU A 82 -5.00 -1.71 8.95
N PRO A 83 -5.23 -2.43 10.08
CA PRO A 83 -4.55 -2.11 11.34
C PRO A 83 -3.03 -2.12 11.24
N LEU A 84 -2.47 -3.07 10.48
CA LEU A 84 -1.01 -3.20 10.33
C LEU A 84 -0.40 -2.01 9.56
N GLY A 85 -1.04 -1.59 8.46
CA GLY A 85 -0.60 -0.41 7.71
C GLY A 85 -0.71 0.88 8.51
N PHE A 86 -1.78 1.04 9.30
CA PHE A 86 -1.91 2.17 10.22
C PHE A 86 -0.88 2.15 11.34
N ALA A 87 -0.57 0.98 11.92
CA ALA A 87 0.45 0.86 12.95
C ALA A 87 1.84 1.24 12.43
N ALA A 88 2.19 0.86 11.20
CA ALA A 88 3.44 1.30 10.57
C ALA A 88 3.46 2.80 10.30
N ALA A 89 2.33 3.37 9.84
CA ALA A 89 2.20 4.81 9.60
C ALA A 89 2.40 5.62 10.90
N THR A 90 1.72 5.24 11.98
CA THR A 90 1.84 5.94 13.27
C THR A 90 3.21 5.77 13.90
N TYR A 91 3.85 4.60 13.75
CA TYR A 91 5.24 4.40 14.19
C TYR A 91 6.20 5.37 13.47
N THR A 92 6.05 5.53 12.16
CA THR A 92 6.86 6.45 11.35
C THR A 92 6.65 7.90 11.78
N LEU A 93 5.40 8.30 12.03
CA LEU A 93 5.08 9.65 12.53
C LEU A 93 5.63 9.88 13.95
N LEU A 94 5.57 8.87 14.82
CA LEU A 94 6.14 8.93 16.17
C LEU A 94 7.66 9.13 16.11
N ALA A 95 8.36 8.35 15.28
CA ALA A 95 9.79 8.49 15.07
C ALA A 95 10.13 9.90 14.54
N GLY A 96 9.33 10.42 13.61
CA GLY A 96 9.46 11.80 13.12
C GLY A 96 9.28 12.83 14.23
N ALA A 97 8.23 12.71 15.05
CA ALA A 97 7.97 13.61 16.18
C ALA A 97 9.09 13.59 17.23
N VAL A 98 9.64 12.40 17.54
CA VAL A 98 10.81 12.25 18.41
C VAL A 98 12.03 12.93 17.80
N GLY A 99 12.24 12.80 16.49
CA GLY A 99 13.31 13.50 15.77
C GLY A 99 13.20 15.02 15.87
N ILE A 100 12.00 15.57 15.66
CA ILE A 100 11.73 17.02 15.80
C ILE A 100 12.03 17.49 17.23
N ALA A 101 11.58 16.75 18.24
CA ALA A 101 11.79 17.10 19.64
C ALA A 101 13.28 17.14 20.02
N ASN A 102 14.11 16.26 19.44
CA ASN A 102 15.54 16.17 19.73
C ASN A 102 16.40 17.18 18.96
N LEU A 103 15.92 17.72 17.84
CA LEU A 103 16.68 18.68 17.03
C LEU A 103 16.80 20.08 17.68
N GLY A 104 15.93 20.42 18.64
CA GLY A 104 15.95 21.71 19.33
C GLY A 104 15.65 22.93 18.46
N ALA A 105 15.39 22.74 17.16
CA ALA A 105 15.04 23.75 16.18
C ALA A 105 13.96 23.20 15.24
N THR A 106 13.10 24.08 14.72
CA THR A 106 12.00 23.68 13.81
C THR A 106 12.58 23.26 12.46
N PRO A 107 12.50 21.97 12.07
CA PRO A 107 13.01 21.54 10.78
C PRO A 107 12.12 22.07 9.65
N SER A 108 12.73 22.33 8.49
CA SER A 108 11.97 22.73 7.30
C SER A 108 11.07 21.59 6.80
N LEU A 109 9.95 21.92 6.16
CA LEU A 109 9.01 20.93 5.60
C LEU A 109 9.67 19.97 4.62
N ALA A 110 10.68 20.42 3.87
CA ALA A 110 11.42 19.57 2.93
C ALA A 110 12.19 18.44 3.63
N VAL A 111 12.61 18.63 4.88
CA VAL A 111 13.30 17.61 5.69
C VAL A 111 12.30 16.59 6.25
N MET A 112 11.07 17.00 6.53
CA MET A 112 10.02 16.11 7.05
C MET A 112 9.24 15.39 5.97
N ALA A 113 9.22 15.92 4.74
CA ALA A 113 8.43 15.39 3.63
C ALA A 113 8.67 13.89 3.36
N PRO A 114 9.90 13.35 3.39
CA PRO A 114 10.12 11.92 3.20
C PRO A 114 9.45 11.04 4.26
N GLY A 115 9.55 11.42 5.55
CA GLY A 115 8.93 10.67 6.65
C GLY A 115 7.40 10.73 6.62
N MET A 116 6.82 11.87 6.19
CA MET A 116 5.38 11.98 5.97
C MET A 116 4.93 11.12 4.78
N ALA A 117 5.71 11.10 3.70
CA ALA A 117 5.42 10.28 2.53
C ALA A 117 5.49 8.77 2.87
N GLU A 118 6.44 8.35 3.69
CA GLU A 118 6.54 6.98 4.21
C GLU A 118 5.31 6.60 5.03
N ALA A 119 4.89 7.44 5.97
CA ALA A 119 3.72 7.18 6.79
C ALA A 119 2.43 7.05 5.94
N LEU A 120 2.23 7.95 4.98
CA LEU A 120 1.08 7.91 4.09
C LEU A 120 1.10 6.69 3.16
N MET A 121 2.28 6.31 2.66
CA MET A 121 2.47 5.11 1.86
C MET A 121 2.05 3.86 2.63
N MET A 122 2.43 3.74 3.91
CA MET A 122 2.05 2.60 4.75
C MET A 122 0.55 2.52 5.01
N ALA A 123 -0.09 3.65 5.27
CA ALA A 123 -1.55 3.73 5.41
C ALA A 123 -2.25 3.29 4.11
N MET A 124 -1.77 3.75 2.95
CA MET A 124 -2.30 3.35 1.64
C MET A 124 -2.08 1.87 1.34
N LEU A 125 -0.90 1.31 1.64
CA LEU A 125 -0.62 -0.12 1.47
C LEU A 125 -1.55 -0.98 2.32
N GLY A 126 -1.80 -0.59 3.58
CA GLY A 126 -2.75 -1.28 4.45
C GLY A 126 -4.17 -1.28 3.88
N LEU A 127 -4.63 -0.12 3.41
CA LEU A 127 -5.95 0.06 2.81
C LEU A 127 -6.12 -0.76 1.52
N LEU A 128 -5.15 -0.68 0.61
CA LEU A 128 -5.16 -1.41 -0.65
C LEU A 128 -5.15 -2.92 -0.43
N THR A 129 -4.30 -3.40 0.48
CA THR A 129 -4.19 -4.83 0.79
C THR A 129 -5.49 -5.38 1.39
N ALA A 130 -6.09 -4.63 2.34
CA ALA A 130 -7.38 -5.01 2.91
C ALA A 130 -8.51 -4.99 1.85
N GLY A 131 -8.55 -3.95 1.02
CA GLY A 131 -9.53 -3.80 -0.06
C GLY A 131 -9.45 -4.93 -1.10
N VAL A 132 -8.24 -5.29 -1.54
CA VAL A 132 -8.02 -6.40 -2.47
C VAL A 132 -8.41 -7.74 -1.85
N ALA A 133 -8.05 -7.99 -0.59
CA ALA A 133 -8.45 -9.21 0.11
C ALA A 133 -9.98 -9.31 0.28
N ARG A 134 -10.65 -8.20 0.59
CA ARG A 134 -12.12 -8.14 0.66
C ARG A 134 -12.76 -8.45 -0.69
N LEU A 135 -12.33 -7.77 -1.76
CA LEU A 135 -12.86 -7.98 -3.10
C LEU A 135 -12.66 -9.42 -3.57
N ALA A 136 -11.47 -9.99 -3.32
CA ALA A 136 -11.15 -11.37 -3.65
C ALA A 136 -12.07 -12.37 -2.91
N GLY A 137 -12.38 -12.09 -1.64
CA GLY A 137 -13.35 -12.86 -0.86
C GLY A 137 -14.78 -12.77 -1.41
N GLU A 138 -15.24 -11.56 -1.76
CA GLU A 138 -16.58 -11.34 -2.32
C GLU A 138 -16.75 -12.03 -3.69
N LEU A 139 -15.77 -11.93 -4.59
CA LEU A 139 -15.80 -12.61 -5.89
C LEU A 139 -15.84 -14.13 -5.75
N THR A 140 -15.12 -14.65 -4.76
CA THR A 140 -15.11 -16.09 -4.43
C THR A 140 -16.47 -16.56 -3.94
N ALA A 141 -17.10 -15.81 -3.04
CA ALA A 141 -18.42 -16.11 -2.51
C ALA A 141 -19.50 -16.10 -3.62
N ARG A 142 -19.45 -15.12 -4.53
CA ARG A 142 -20.38 -15.04 -5.68
C ARG A 142 -20.24 -16.25 -6.61
N ARG A 143 -19.01 -16.64 -6.96
CA ARG A 143 -18.75 -17.82 -7.81
C ARG A 143 -19.36 -19.09 -7.21
N LYS A 144 -19.27 -19.27 -5.88
CA LYS A 144 -19.86 -20.43 -5.20
C LYS A 144 -21.39 -20.45 -5.28
N GLY A 145 -22.02 -19.28 -5.16
CA GLY A 145 -23.48 -19.13 -5.29
C GLY A 145 -23.99 -19.51 -6.68
N GLU A 146 -23.25 -19.17 -7.74
CA GLU A 146 -23.58 -19.56 -9.12
C GLU A 146 -23.47 -21.08 -9.36
N THR A 147 -22.45 -21.75 -8.81
CA THR A 147 -22.31 -23.22 -8.89
C THR A 147 -23.32 -24.00 -8.06
N SER A 148 -24.00 -23.39 -7.09
CA SER A 148 -25.01 -24.08 -6.26
C SER A 148 -26.40 -24.11 -6.92
N LEU A 149 -26.60 -23.36 -7.99
CA LEU A 149 -27.86 -23.24 -8.73
C LEU A 149 -27.86 -23.99 -10.08
N ALA A 150 -26.74 -24.66 -10.41
CA ALA A 150 -26.54 -25.46 -11.61
C ALA A 150 -26.43 -26.95 -11.23
#